data_AF-A0A1E4LF65-F1
#
_entry.id   AF-A0A1E4LF65-F1
#
_cell.length_a   1.000
_cell.length_b   1.000
_cell.length_c   1.000
_cell.angle_alpha   90.00
_cell.angle_beta   90.00
_cell.angle_gamma   90.00
#
_symmetry.space_group_name_H-M   'P 1'
#
loop_
_entity.id
_entity.type
_entity.pdbx_description
1 polymer ?
#
loop_
_entity_poly.entity_id
_entity_poly.type
_entity_poly.pdbx_seq_one_letter_code
_entity_poly.pdbx_strand_id
1 'polypeptide(L)'
;MNKRLRIALAVAVIVLAVAAAGFFWYVSDYYHADEMAMAVMSGTAVRKEGNLTILSPAVPGDTGLIFYPGGKVEHTAYLPLLEQLRQNGITCVLVEMPYRLAVFNPNAAERAFEKLPDIQNWYMGGHSLGGAMAGSCASENLDRAKGLVLLGSYLYGTFPPERSLIVYGSEDEVLDRSKITHQEYVVELAGGNHAQFGNYGVQKITRKEQQRQTVEAILAFILND
;
A
#
# COMPACT_ATOMS: atom_id res chain seq x y z
N MET A 1 13.55 -20.64 -45.48
CA MET A 1 13.55 -19.45 -44.61
C MET A 1 14.70 -18.53 -45.01
N ASN A 2 14.43 -17.30 -45.43
CA ASN A 2 15.47 -16.39 -45.92
C ASN A 2 16.40 -15.93 -44.76
N LYS A 3 17.66 -15.62 -45.09
CA LYS A 3 18.71 -15.28 -44.11
C LYS A 3 18.31 -14.09 -43.22
N ARG A 4 17.56 -13.13 -43.77
CA ARG A 4 17.05 -11.96 -43.04
C ARG A 4 16.00 -12.33 -41.98
N LEU A 5 15.08 -13.26 -42.26
CA LEU A 5 14.09 -13.72 -41.27
C LEU A 5 14.75 -14.52 -40.14
N ARG A 6 15.79 -15.32 -40.44
CA ARG A 6 16.60 -16.00 -39.40
C ARG A 6 17.28 -15.03 -38.45
N ILE A 7 17.87 -13.96 -38.99
CA ILE A 7 18.53 -12.92 -38.19
C ILE A 7 17.50 -12.14 -37.37
N ALA A 8 16.37 -11.75 -37.96
CA ALA A 8 15.30 -11.05 -37.22
C ALA A 8 14.75 -11.90 -36.07
N LEU A 9 14.52 -13.21 -36.29
CA LEU A 9 14.10 -14.13 -35.23
C LEU A 9 15.16 -14.27 -34.14
N ALA A 10 16.44 -14.40 -34.50
CA ALA A 10 17.52 -14.51 -33.53
C ALA A 10 17.64 -13.24 -32.67
N VAL A 11 17.53 -12.05 -33.28
CA VAL A 11 17.51 -10.78 -32.55
C VAL A 11 16.29 -10.69 -31.63
N ALA A 12 15.10 -11.05 -32.10
CA ALA A 12 13.89 -11.05 -31.28
C ALA A 12 14.01 -11.99 -30.06
N VAL A 13 14.58 -13.19 -30.24
CA VAL A 13 14.84 -14.14 -29.16
C VAL A 13 15.85 -13.59 -28.16
N ILE A 14 16.92 -12.95 -28.62
CA ILE A 14 17.91 -12.32 -27.73
C ILE A 14 17.30 -11.17 -26.95
N VAL A 15 16.51 -10.31 -27.59
CA VAL A 15 15.80 -9.20 -26.92
C VAL A 15 14.84 -9.75 -25.86
N LEU A 16 14.07 -10.79 -26.19
CA LEU A 16 13.17 -11.45 -25.23
C LEU A 16 13.93 -12.09 -24.07
N ALA A 17 15.08 -12.72 -24.33
CA ALA A 17 15.91 -13.32 -23.29
C ALA A 17 16.51 -12.26 -22.36
N VAL A 18 16.98 -11.14 -22.90
CA VAL A 18 17.50 -10.00 -22.10
C VAL A 18 16.37 -9.34 -21.31
N ALA A 19 15.19 -9.14 -21.92
CA ALA A 19 14.02 -8.61 -21.23
C ALA A 19 13.55 -9.54 -20.11
N ALA A 20 13.52 -10.86 -20.36
CA ALA A 20 13.20 -11.86 -19.35
C ALA A 20 14.23 -11.86 -18.22
N ALA A 21 15.53 -11.85 -18.53
CA ALA A 21 16.59 -11.79 -17.52
C ALA A 21 16.52 -10.50 -16.68
N GLY A 22 16.29 -9.35 -17.30
CA GLY A 22 16.08 -8.07 -16.61
C GLY A 22 14.82 -8.08 -15.74
N PHE A 23 13.73 -8.69 -16.22
CA PHE A 23 12.51 -8.89 -15.46
C PHE A 23 12.71 -9.83 -14.26
N PHE A 24 13.37 -10.97 -14.46
CA PHE A 24 13.69 -11.90 -13.37
C PHE A 24 14.56 -11.24 -12.31
N TRP A 25 15.61 -10.52 -12.73
CA TRP A 25 16.46 -9.78 -11.80
C TRP A 25 15.66 -8.72 -11.01
N TYR A 26 14.79 -7.97 -11.67
CA TYR A 26 13.90 -6.99 -11.03
C TYR A 26 12.95 -7.64 -9.99
N VAL A 27 12.37 -8.80 -10.30
CA VAL A 27 11.43 -9.49 -9.38
C VAL A 27 12.17 -10.17 -8.22
N SER A 28 13.45 -10.52 -8.39
CA SER A 28 14.28 -11.12 -7.34
C SER A 28 14.77 -10.13 -6.27
N ASP A 29 14.92 -8.85 -6.61
CA ASP A 29 15.44 -7.82 -5.69
C ASP A 29 14.29 -7.01 -5.04
N TYR A 30 14.05 -7.27 -3.76
CA TYR A 30 12.97 -6.64 -3.00
C TYR A 30 13.14 -6.72 -1.48
N TYR A 31 12.43 -5.82 -0.79
CA TYR A 31 12.37 -5.81 0.66
C TYR A 31 11.44 -6.92 1.15
N HIS A 32 12.02 -7.87 1.89
CA HIS A 32 11.31 -8.98 2.49
C HIS A 32 10.65 -8.55 3.80
N ALA A 33 9.51 -9.17 4.10
CA ALA A 33 8.86 -8.98 5.38
C ALA A 33 9.67 -9.66 6.50
N ASP A 34 9.58 -9.10 7.71
CA ASP A 34 10.26 -9.64 8.89
C ASP A 34 9.38 -10.63 9.68
N GLU A 35 9.94 -11.21 10.73
CA GLU A 35 9.25 -12.20 11.58
C GLU A 35 7.93 -11.69 12.18
N MET A 36 7.79 -10.37 12.40
CA MET A 36 6.55 -9.80 12.93
C MET A 36 5.41 -9.91 11.92
N ALA A 37 5.68 -9.66 10.63
CA ALA A 37 4.70 -9.85 9.58
C ALA A 37 4.26 -11.32 9.44
N MET A 38 5.21 -12.25 9.57
CA MET A 38 4.93 -13.69 9.53
C MET A 38 4.07 -14.15 10.72
N ALA A 39 4.30 -13.58 11.91
CA ALA A 39 3.49 -13.84 13.08
C ALA A 39 2.02 -13.38 12.89
N VAL A 40 1.82 -12.18 12.33
CA VAL A 40 0.47 -11.68 12.00
C VAL A 40 -0.21 -12.58 10.98
N MET A 41 0.49 -12.93 9.91
CA MET A 41 -0.05 -13.81 8.85
C MET A 41 -0.49 -15.18 9.36
N SER A 42 0.14 -15.68 10.43
CA SER A 42 -0.20 -16.97 11.05
C SER A 42 -1.37 -16.90 12.04
N GLY A 43 -1.90 -15.70 12.29
CA GLY A 43 -3.02 -15.47 13.21
C GLY A 43 -4.37 -15.85 12.60
N THR A 44 -5.32 -16.24 13.45
CA THR A 44 -6.68 -16.63 13.03
C THR A 44 -7.54 -15.46 12.51
N ALA A 45 -7.13 -14.22 12.79
CA ALA A 45 -7.81 -13.01 12.33
C ALA A 45 -7.47 -12.64 10.88
N VAL A 46 -6.54 -13.35 10.25
CA VAL A 46 -6.05 -13.08 8.90
C VAL A 46 -6.53 -14.18 7.96
N ARG A 47 -7.18 -13.80 6.85
CA ARG A 47 -7.53 -14.72 5.76
C ARG A 47 -7.00 -14.23 4.43
N LYS A 48 -6.51 -15.15 3.61
CA LYS A 48 -6.13 -14.86 2.22
C LYS A 48 -7.27 -15.23 1.28
N GLU A 49 -7.66 -14.30 0.42
CA GLU A 49 -8.69 -14.51 -0.60
C GLU A 49 -8.23 -14.00 -1.97
N GLY A 50 -7.80 -14.92 -2.83
CA GLY A 50 -7.18 -14.54 -4.10
C GLY A 50 -5.91 -13.74 -3.85
N ASN A 51 -5.91 -12.47 -4.27
CA ASN A 51 -4.81 -11.52 -4.08
C ASN A 51 -5.16 -10.42 -3.06
N LEU A 52 -6.04 -10.73 -2.12
CA LEU A 52 -6.34 -9.90 -0.96
C LEU A 52 -5.95 -10.64 0.31
N THR A 53 -5.30 -9.95 1.24
CA THR A 53 -5.12 -10.42 2.61
C THR A 53 -6.00 -9.58 3.52
N ILE A 54 -7.01 -10.21 4.13
CA ILE A 54 -8.05 -9.55 4.91
C ILE A 54 -7.80 -9.81 6.39
N LEU A 55 -7.76 -8.74 7.17
CA LEU A 55 -7.56 -8.71 8.61
C LEU A 55 -8.87 -8.24 9.25
N SER A 56 -9.56 -9.14 9.95
CA SER A 56 -10.86 -8.85 10.57
C SER A 56 -10.71 -8.57 12.08
N PRO A 57 -11.33 -7.49 12.61
CA PRO A 57 -11.36 -7.25 14.04
C PRO A 57 -12.15 -8.35 14.77
N ALA A 58 -11.90 -8.52 16.07
CA ALA A 58 -12.61 -9.53 16.88
C ALA A 58 -14.10 -9.20 17.03
N VAL A 59 -14.42 -7.90 17.10
CA VAL A 59 -15.78 -7.37 17.02
C VAL A 59 -15.92 -6.69 15.66
N PRO A 60 -16.72 -7.23 14.73
CA PRO A 60 -16.94 -6.63 13.42
C PRO A 60 -17.54 -5.22 13.55
N GLY A 61 -16.95 -4.26 12.83
CA GLY A 61 -17.51 -2.93 12.60
C GLY A 61 -17.87 -2.74 11.13
N ASP A 62 -18.37 -1.56 10.79
CA ASP A 62 -18.76 -1.18 9.42
C ASP A 62 -17.68 -0.37 8.68
N THR A 63 -16.48 -0.26 9.27
CA THR A 63 -15.37 0.54 8.76
C THR A 63 -14.23 -0.34 8.25
N GLY A 64 -13.73 -0.02 7.06
CA GLY A 64 -12.66 -0.77 6.43
C GLY A 64 -11.64 0.09 5.71
N LEU A 65 -10.41 -0.40 5.63
CA LEU A 65 -9.28 0.23 4.94
C LEU A 65 -8.74 -0.71 3.87
N ILE A 66 -8.77 -0.31 2.61
CA ILE A 66 -8.09 -0.99 1.50
C ILE A 66 -6.71 -0.39 1.34
N PHE A 67 -5.66 -1.19 1.58
CA PHE A 67 -4.28 -0.72 1.63
C PHE A 67 -3.44 -1.25 0.47
N TYR A 68 -2.84 -0.32 -0.28
CA TYR A 68 -1.97 -0.56 -1.42
C TYR A 68 -0.49 -0.45 -0.98
N PRO A 69 0.29 -1.55 -1.00
CA PRO A 69 1.68 -1.53 -0.59
C PRO A 69 2.56 -0.71 -1.55
N GLY A 70 3.72 -0.26 -1.06
CA GLY A 70 4.75 0.39 -1.86
C GLY A 70 5.38 -0.53 -2.91
N GLY A 71 5.86 0.07 -4.00
CA GLY A 71 6.53 -0.65 -5.08
C GLY A 71 7.80 -1.37 -4.61
N LYS A 72 8.08 -2.56 -5.16
CA LYS A 72 9.21 -3.42 -4.77
C LYS A 72 9.26 -3.85 -3.29
N VAL A 73 8.17 -3.72 -2.54
CA VAL A 73 8.08 -4.20 -1.15
C VAL A 73 7.21 -5.45 -1.12
N GLU A 74 7.61 -6.46 -0.34
CA GLU A 74 6.72 -7.58 -0.04
C GLU A 74 5.47 -7.06 0.69
N HIS A 75 4.28 -7.33 0.16
CA HIS A 75 3.03 -6.75 0.68
C HIS A 75 2.83 -7.07 2.17
N THR A 76 3.23 -8.26 2.62
CA THR A 76 3.16 -8.69 4.01
C THR A 76 3.95 -7.79 4.97
N ALA A 77 4.92 -7.00 4.49
CA ALA A 77 5.68 -6.06 5.31
C ALA A 77 4.82 -4.96 5.95
N TYR A 78 3.57 -4.75 5.48
CA TYR A 78 2.62 -3.80 6.08
C TYR A 78 1.69 -4.45 7.10
N LEU A 79 1.70 -5.78 7.24
CA LEU A 79 0.83 -6.49 8.19
C LEU A 79 0.96 -6.00 9.63
N PRO A 80 2.14 -5.67 10.17
CA PRO A 80 2.24 -5.15 11.53
C PRO A 80 1.56 -3.80 11.76
N LEU A 81 1.54 -2.92 10.75
CA LEU A 81 0.81 -1.65 10.80
C LEU A 81 -0.70 -1.91 10.72
N LEU A 82 -1.12 -2.77 9.78
CA LEU A 82 -2.54 -3.10 9.58
C LEU A 82 -3.12 -3.88 10.76
N GLU A 83 -2.33 -4.71 11.43
CA GLU A 83 -2.73 -5.42 12.64
C GLU A 83 -3.06 -4.45 13.78
N GLN A 84 -2.29 -3.36 13.93
CA GLN A 84 -2.58 -2.33 14.92
C GLN A 84 -3.90 -1.60 14.63
N LEU A 85 -4.21 -1.33 13.36
CA LEU A 85 -5.51 -0.78 12.95
C LEU A 85 -6.65 -1.77 13.20
N ARG A 86 -6.44 -3.05 12.88
CA ARG A 86 -7.40 -4.15 13.14
C ARG A 86 -7.72 -4.28 14.62
N GLN A 87 -6.73 -4.16 15.49
CA GLN A 87 -6.94 -4.19 16.95
C GLN A 87 -7.81 -3.03 17.46
N ASN A 88 -7.90 -1.94 16.68
CA ASN A 88 -8.76 -0.79 16.95
C ASN A 88 -10.09 -0.83 16.18
N GLY A 89 -10.50 -2.00 15.67
CA GLY A 89 -11.82 -2.20 15.07
C GLY A 89 -11.91 -1.96 13.57
N ILE A 90 -10.81 -1.66 12.88
CA ILE A 90 -10.80 -1.39 11.44
C ILE A 90 -10.58 -2.69 10.66
N THR A 91 -11.49 -3.05 9.75
CA THR A 91 -11.25 -4.17 8.82
C THR A 91 -10.20 -3.76 7.79
N CYS A 92 -9.02 -4.39 7.80
CA CYS A 92 -7.95 -4.02 6.87
C CYS A 92 -7.86 -5.02 5.71
N VAL A 93 -7.77 -4.51 4.49
CA VAL A 93 -7.62 -5.31 3.25
C VAL A 93 -6.31 -4.92 2.59
N LEU A 94 -5.29 -5.74 2.76
CA LEU A 94 -4.00 -5.56 2.09
C LEU A 94 -4.08 -6.12 0.66
N VAL A 95 -3.81 -5.27 -0.32
CA VAL A 95 -3.79 -5.63 -1.73
C VAL A 95 -2.45 -6.30 -2.08
N GLU A 96 -2.50 -7.53 -2.58
CA GLU A 96 -1.33 -8.16 -3.18
C GLU A 96 -1.16 -7.64 -4.62
N MET A 97 -0.01 -7.03 -4.88
CA MET A 97 0.36 -6.50 -6.20
C MET A 97 1.17 -7.55 -6.98
N PRO A 98 0.67 -8.10 -8.10
CA PRO A 98 1.44 -9.01 -8.94
C PRO A 98 2.75 -8.35 -9.38
N TYR A 99 3.87 -9.06 -9.24
CA TYR A 99 5.22 -8.55 -9.54
C TYR A 99 5.59 -7.26 -8.77
N ARG A 100 4.89 -6.95 -7.67
CA ARG A 100 5.04 -5.71 -6.88
C ARG A 100 4.79 -4.45 -7.70
N LEU A 101 3.94 -4.58 -8.71
CA LEU A 101 3.55 -3.54 -9.63
C LEU A 101 2.03 -3.39 -9.59
N ALA A 102 1.60 -2.26 -9.05
CA ALA A 102 0.20 -1.97 -8.78
C ALA A 102 -0.71 -1.97 -10.03
N VAL A 103 -0.13 -1.65 -11.20
CA VAL A 103 -0.82 -1.64 -12.50
C VAL A 103 -1.43 -2.99 -12.88
N PHE A 104 -0.93 -4.10 -12.32
CA PHE A 104 -1.45 -5.44 -12.62
C PHE A 104 -2.64 -5.86 -11.76
N ASN A 105 -3.14 -4.98 -10.89
CA ASN A 105 -4.30 -5.26 -10.05
C ASN A 105 -5.27 -4.07 -9.93
N PRO A 106 -5.80 -3.55 -11.06
CA PRO A 106 -6.67 -2.38 -11.05
C PRO A 106 -7.96 -2.63 -10.25
N ASN A 107 -8.51 -3.84 -10.36
CA ASN A 107 -9.81 -4.19 -9.77
C ASN A 107 -9.70 -4.71 -8.31
N ALA A 108 -8.73 -4.23 -7.54
CA ALA A 108 -8.50 -4.70 -6.17
C ALA A 108 -9.59 -4.20 -5.21
N ALA A 109 -9.99 -2.94 -5.36
CA ALA A 109 -10.98 -2.33 -4.48
C ALA A 109 -12.37 -2.93 -4.68
N GLU A 110 -12.79 -3.12 -5.93
CA GLU A 110 -14.09 -3.69 -6.31
C GLU A 110 -14.30 -5.08 -5.71
N ARG A 111 -13.24 -5.89 -5.65
CA ARG A 111 -13.32 -7.21 -5.00
C ARG A 111 -13.38 -7.12 -3.49
N ALA A 112 -12.68 -6.17 -2.86
CA ALA A 112 -12.79 -5.96 -1.43
C ALA A 112 -14.22 -5.55 -1.05
N PHE A 113 -14.75 -4.60 -1.81
CA PHE A 113 -16.12 -4.11 -1.78
C PHE A 113 -17.19 -5.21 -1.93
N GLU A 114 -17.03 -6.12 -2.88
CA GLU A 114 -17.96 -7.24 -3.07
C GLU A 114 -17.86 -8.29 -1.96
N LYS A 115 -16.65 -8.55 -1.45
CA LYS A 115 -16.39 -9.60 -0.45
C LYS A 115 -16.74 -9.20 0.98
N LEU A 116 -16.85 -7.90 1.24
CA LEU A 116 -17.11 -7.32 2.56
C LEU A 116 -18.31 -6.37 2.48
N PRO A 117 -19.52 -6.88 2.17
CA PRO A 117 -20.71 -6.05 1.97
C PRO A 117 -21.19 -5.35 3.25
N ASP A 118 -20.77 -5.84 4.42
CA ASP A 118 -21.12 -5.26 5.72
C ASP A 118 -20.36 -3.96 6.02
N ILE A 119 -19.27 -3.68 5.29
CA ILE A 119 -18.49 -2.44 5.44
C ILE A 119 -19.13 -1.32 4.62
N GLN A 120 -19.53 -0.25 5.30
CA GLN A 120 -20.17 0.94 4.72
C GLN A 120 -19.23 2.15 4.68
N ASN A 121 -18.24 2.19 5.58
CA ASN A 121 -17.28 3.29 5.70
C ASN A 121 -15.92 2.85 5.16
N TRP A 122 -15.75 3.00 3.84
CA TRP A 122 -14.51 2.61 3.18
C TRP A 122 -13.50 3.74 3.14
N TYR A 123 -12.29 3.43 3.58
CA TYR A 123 -11.11 4.24 3.36
C TYR A 123 -10.19 3.51 2.40
N MET A 124 -9.48 4.27 1.57
CA MET A 124 -8.39 3.75 0.77
C MET A 124 -7.09 4.29 1.31
N GLY A 125 -6.00 3.56 1.15
CA GLY A 125 -4.70 4.09 1.51
C GLY A 125 -3.56 3.35 0.87
N GLY A 126 -2.38 3.93 0.92
CA GLY A 126 -1.21 3.29 0.39
C GLY A 126 0.08 4.00 0.74
N HIS A 127 1.18 3.32 0.49
CA HIS A 127 2.52 3.83 0.73
C HIS A 127 3.24 4.13 -0.57
N SER A 128 3.85 5.32 -0.71
CA SER A 128 4.72 5.67 -1.83
C SER A 128 4.00 5.45 -3.18
N LEU A 129 4.51 4.59 -4.07
CA LEU A 129 3.82 4.18 -5.31
C LEU A 129 2.40 3.63 -5.06
N GLY A 130 2.21 2.88 -3.97
CA GLY A 130 0.89 2.39 -3.56
C GLY A 130 -0.06 3.50 -3.17
N GLY A 131 0.44 4.61 -2.60
CA GLY A 131 -0.36 5.79 -2.30
C GLY A 131 -0.91 6.46 -3.57
N ALA A 132 -0.09 6.55 -4.62
CA ALA A 132 -0.56 7.06 -5.91
C ALA A 132 -1.67 6.19 -6.52
N MET A 133 -1.58 4.86 -6.37
CA MET A 133 -2.64 3.96 -6.85
C MET A 133 -3.89 4.01 -5.99
N ALA A 134 -3.74 4.10 -4.67
CA ALA A 134 -4.86 4.31 -3.78
C ALA A 134 -5.59 5.61 -4.12
N GLY A 135 -4.86 6.69 -4.42
CA GLY A 135 -5.44 7.96 -4.87
C GLY A 135 -6.19 7.86 -6.20
N SER A 136 -5.63 7.16 -7.18
CA SER A 136 -6.30 6.89 -8.46
C SER A 136 -7.59 6.10 -8.25
N CYS A 137 -7.52 4.98 -7.51
CA CYS A 137 -8.66 4.12 -7.25
C CYS A 137 -9.75 4.83 -6.43
N ALA A 138 -9.36 5.63 -5.45
CA ALA A 138 -10.29 6.43 -4.66
C ALA A 138 -10.97 7.52 -5.51
N SER A 139 -10.24 8.13 -6.45
CA SER A 139 -10.79 9.11 -7.40
C SER A 139 -11.84 8.49 -8.34
N GLU A 140 -11.69 7.21 -8.68
CA GLU A 140 -12.65 6.45 -9.49
C GLU A 140 -13.86 5.94 -8.68
N ASN A 141 -13.77 5.95 -7.34
CA ASN A 141 -14.75 5.40 -6.41
C ASN A 141 -15.19 6.43 -5.35
N LEU A 142 -15.39 7.70 -5.75
CA LEU A 142 -15.68 8.82 -4.82
C LEU A 142 -16.93 8.63 -3.95
N ASP A 143 -17.91 7.90 -4.46
CA ASP A 143 -19.17 7.54 -3.80
C ASP A 143 -18.97 6.49 -2.71
N ARG A 144 -17.87 5.72 -2.77
CA ARG A 144 -17.57 4.63 -1.85
C ARG A 144 -16.44 4.96 -0.89
N ALA A 145 -15.38 5.62 -1.37
CA ALA A 145 -14.19 5.92 -0.59
C ALA A 145 -14.39 7.21 0.23
N LYS A 146 -14.76 7.10 1.51
CA LYS A 146 -14.93 8.23 2.43
C LYS A 146 -13.67 9.07 2.59
N GLY A 147 -12.52 8.42 2.75
CA GLY A 147 -11.23 9.12 2.86
C GLY A 147 -10.07 8.35 2.24
N LEU A 148 -8.95 9.08 2.07
CA LEU A 148 -7.71 8.59 1.47
C LEU A 148 -6.54 8.78 2.44
N VAL A 149 -5.79 7.71 2.72
CA VAL A 149 -4.61 7.70 3.60
C VAL A 149 -3.34 7.51 2.78
N LEU A 150 -2.48 8.53 2.76
CA LEU A 150 -1.25 8.58 1.97
C LEU A 150 -0.05 8.54 2.90
N LEU A 151 0.64 7.39 2.94
CA LEU A 151 1.88 7.24 3.70
C LEU A 151 3.05 7.53 2.78
N GLY A 152 3.99 8.38 3.18
CA GLY A 152 5.18 8.72 2.38
C GLY A 152 4.85 9.10 0.93
N SER A 153 3.69 9.71 0.69
CA SER A 153 3.16 10.00 -0.65
C SER A 153 2.30 11.26 -0.61
N TYR A 154 2.02 11.82 -1.78
CA TYR A 154 1.15 12.98 -1.97
C TYR A 154 -0.02 12.61 -2.88
N LEU A 155 -1.04 13.46 -2.88
CA LEU A 155 -2.26 13.26 -3.63
C LEU A 155 -1.97 13.13 -5.13
N TYR A 156 -2.43 12.03 -5.72
CA TYR A 156 -2.35 11.78 -7.15
C TYR A 156 -3.76 11.48 -7.67
N GLY A 157 -4.20 12.20 -8.70
CA GLY A 157 -5.56 12.14 -9.22
C GLY A 157 -6.41 13.33 -8.77
N THR A 158 -7.72 13.11 -8.64
CA THR A 158 -8.72 14.17 -8.40
C THR A 158 -9.51 13.95 -7.10
N PHE A 159 -9.02 13.11 -6.19
CA PHE A 159 -9.65 12.88 -4.90
C PHE A 159 -9.63 14.17 -4.05
N PRO A 160 -10.68 14.50 -3.28
CA PRO A 160 -10.75 15.76 -2.54
C PRO A 160 -9.63 15.88 -1.48
N PRO A 161 -8.84 16.98 -1.48
CA PRO A 161 -7.78 17.19 -0.50
C PRO A 161 -8.26 17.16 0.96
N GLU A 162 -9.44 17.72 1.23
CA GLU A 162 -10.10 17.76 2.54
C GLU A 162 -10.52 16.38 3.05
N ARG A 163 -10.52 15.34 2.21
CA ARG A 163 -10.77 13.94 2.58
C ARG A 163 -9.51 13.10 2.53
N SER A 164 -8.33 13.72 2.49
CA SER A 164 -7.05 13.01 2.31
C SER A 164 -6.04 13.33 3.41
N LEU A 165 -5.69 12.30 4.18
CA LEU A 165 -4.60 12.32 5.15
C LEU A 165 -3.27 12.03 4.47
N ILE A 166 -2.27 12.87 4.69
CA ILE A 166 -0.87 12.63 4.33
C ILE A 166 -0.07 12.45 5.61
N VAL A 167 0.66 11.34 5.72
CA VAL A 167 1.60 11.07 6.81
C VAL A 167 2.98 10.80 6.23
N TYR A 168 3.99 11.54 6.69
CA TYR A 168 5.37 11.35 6.23
C TYR A 168 6.38 11.54 7.36
N GLY A 169 7.58 11.01 7.20
CA GLY A 169 8.66 11.17 8.16
C GLY A 169 9.45 12.46 7.97
N SER A 170 9.90 13.11 9.05
CA SER A 170 10.75 14.30 8.94
C SER A 170 12.10 14.01 8.28
N GLU A 171 12.55 12.77 8.30
CA GLU A 171 13.77 12.24 7.64
C GLU A 171 13.41 11.42 6.37
N ASP A 172 12.22 11.64 5.80
CA ASP A 172 11.86 11.09 4.49
C ASP A 172 12.58 11.90 3.39
N GLU A 173 13.57 11.25 2.76
CA GLU A 173 14.37 11.76 1.65
C GLU A 173 13.82 11.37 0.26
N VAL A 174 12.76 10.55 0.21
CA VAL A 174 12.18 10.03 -1.03
C VAL A 174 10.95 10.84 -1.45
N LEU A 175 10.16 11.28 -0.46
CA LEU A 175 8.97 12.10 -0.70
C LEU A 175 9.34 13.51 -1.18
N ASP A 176 8.87 13.86 -2.37
CA ASP A 176 8.90 15.25 -2.86
C ASP A 176 7.81 16.08 -2.17
N ARG A 177 8.18 16.71 -1.04
CA ARG A 177 7.26 17.50 -0.20
C ARG A 177 6.70 18.73 -0.91
N SER A 178 7.35 19.21 -1.97
CA SER A 178 6.85 20.36 -2.75
C SER A 178 5.53 20.08 -3.47
N LYS A 179 5.16 18.79 -3.59
CA LYS A 179 3.92 18.34 -4.22
C LYS A 179 2.76 18.17 -3.24
N ILE A 180 2.97 18.42 -1.95
CA ILE A 180 1.88 18.46 -0.97
C ILE A 180 1.16 19.80 -1.12
N THR A 181 -0.09 19.76 -1.58
CA THR A 181 -0.85 20.96 -1.97
C THR A 181 -1.86 21.44 -0.92
N HIS A 182 -2.08 20.67 0.14
CA HIS A 182 -2.99 21.00 1.25
C HIS A 182 -2.34 20.79 2.61
N GLN A 183 -2.96 21.28 3.69
CA GLN A 183 -2.38 21.26 5.05
C GLN A 183 -3.31 20.68 6.14
N GLU A 184 -4.61 20.57 5.88
CA GLU A 184 -5.62 20.22 6.90
C GLU A 184 -5.35 18.87 7.58
N TYR A 185 -5.04 17.85 6.78
CA TYR A 185 -4.71 16.51 7.25
C TYR A 185 -3.30 16.12 6.81
N VAL A 186 -2.31 16.88 7.27
CA VAL A 186 -0.89 16.59 7.01
C VAL A 186 -0.13 16.41 8.31
N VAL A 187 0.43 15.22 8.51
CA VAL A 187 1.16 14.84 9.72
C VAL A 187 2.61 14.50 9.39
N GLU A 188 3.55 15.29 9.93
CA GLU A 188 4.97 14.98 9.90
C GLU A 188 5.37 14.20 11.17
N LEU A 189 5.99 13.02 11.00
CA LEU A 189 6.49 12.18 12.07
C LEU A 189 7.96 12.52 12.36
N ALA A 190 8.22 13.15 13.51
CA ALA A 190 9.55 13.54 13.92
C ALA A 190 10.50 12.32 14.03
N GLY A 191 11.61 12.37 13.28
CA GLY A 191 12.61 11.29 13.21
C GLY A 191 12.18 10.08 12.38
N GLY A 192 10.96 10.07 11.85
CA GLY A 192 10.44 9.05 10.95
C GLY A 192 11.01 9.19 9.53
N ASN A 193 10.84 8.15 8.72
CA ASN A 193 11.38 8.05 7.36
C ASN A 193 10.40 7.36 6.40
N HIS A 194 10.82 7.24 5.14
CA HIS A 194 10.01 6.61 4.10
C HIS A 194 9.76 5.11 4.35
N ALA A 195 10.78 4.34 4.71
CA ALA A 195 10.70 2.88 4.68
C ALA A 195 9.87 2.27 5.82
N GLN A 196 9.92 2.87 7.01
CA GLN A 196 9.37 2.29 8.25
C GLN A 196 7.83 2.29 8.35
N PHE A 197 7.11 2.80 7.35
CA PHE A 197 5.68 2.50 7.17
C PHE A 197 5.45 1.01 6.86
N GLY A 198 6.41 0.38 6.17
CA GLY A 198 6.52 -1.08 6.09
C GLY A 198 7.67 -1.59 6.96
N ASN A 199 7.76 -2.90 7.12
CA ASN A 199 8.83 -3.54 7.89
C ASN A 199 10.16 -3.64 7.12
N TYR A 200 10.65 -2.53 6.57
CA TYR A 200 11.94 -2.46 5.86
C TYR A 200 12.71 -1.17 6.18
N GLY A 201 14.04 -1.16 5.95
CA GLY A 201 14.92 -0.03 6.26
C GLY A 201 15.22 0.18 7.76
N VAL A 202 16.24 1.02 8.05
CA VAL A 202 16.74 1.34 9.41
C VAL A 202 16.96 2.85 9.55
N GLN A 203 16.49 3.47 10.64
CA GLN A 203 16.57 4.92 10.90
C GLN A 203 16.52 5.27 12.41
N LYS A 204 16.56 6.57 12.73
CA LYS A 204 16.69 7.14 14.09
C LYS A 204 15.60 6.69 15.09
N ILE A 205 14.31 6.75 14.74
CA ILE A 205 13.26 6.17 15.59
C ILE A 205 13.04 4.70 15.26
N THR A 206 12.57 3.95 16.24
CA THR A 206 12.24 2.53 16.01
C THR A 206 11.05 2.42 15.07
N ARG A 207 11.04 1.37 14.24
CA ARG A 207 9.90 1.02 13.38
C ARG A 207 8.58 0.97 14.17
N LYS A 208 8.60 0.35 15.34
CA LYS A 208 7.42 0.24 16.21
C LYS A 208 6.88 1.62 16.59
N GLU A 209 7.77 2.56 16.89
CA GLU A 209 7.38 3.92 17.26
C GLU A 209 6.82 4.69 16.07
N GLN A 210 7.45 4.62 14.90
CA GLN A 210 6.90 5.25 13.69
C GLN A 210 5.52 4.68 13.34
N GLN A 211 5.36 3.36 13.38
CA GLN A 211 4.09 2.71 13.09
C GLN A 211 3.00 3.06 14.10
N ARG A 212 3.34 3.15 15.40
CA ARG A 212 2.41 3.61 16.44
C ARG A 212 1.88 5.00 16.14
N GLN A 213 2.76 5.97 15.87
CA GLN A 213 2.36 7.35 15.54
C GLN A 213 1.56 7.41 14.23
N THR A 214 1.91 6.57 13.25
CA THR A 214 1.15 6.45 12.00
C THR A 214 -0.27 5.94 12.26
N VAL A 215 -0.41 4.90 13.08
CA VAL A 215 -1.72 4.35 13.47
C VAL A 215 -2.55 5.39 14.20
N GLU A 216 -1.96 6.16 15.12
CA GLU A 216 -2.65 7.24 15.82
C GLU A 216 -3.17 8.31 14.86
N ALA A 217 -2.35 8.74 13.89
CA ALA A 217 -2.78 9.69 12.86
C ALA A 217 -3.92 9.13 11.99
N ILE A 218 -3.84 7.86 11.59
CA ILE A 218 -4.88 7.20 10.79
C ILE A 218 -6.18 7.08 11.59
N LEU A 219 -6.12 6.65 12.85
CA LEU A 219 -7.31 6.51 13.69
C LEU A 219 -7.94 7.88 13.98
N ALA A 220 -7.14 8.91 14.24
CA ALA A 220 -7.64 10.27 14.41
C ALA A 220 -8.33 10.80 13.14
N PHE A 221 -7.88 10.40 11.96
CA PHE A 221 -8.52 10.75 10.70
C PHE A 221 -9.82 9.96 10.46
N ILE A 222 -9.79 8.64 10.67
CA ILE A 222 -10.93 7.74 10.39
C ILE A 222 -12.08 7.90 11.40
N LEU A 223 -11.77 8.15 12.67
CA LEU A 223 -12.76 8.15 13.75
C LEU A 223 -13.36 9.53 14.06
N ASN A 224 -12.78 10.60 13.51
CA ASN A 224 -13.30 11.97 13.65
C ASN A 224 -14.04 12.47 12.40
N ASP A 225 -14.27 11.60 11.41
CA ASP A 225 -14.99 11.86 10.15
C ASP A 225 -16.52 11.70 10.30
#